data_AF-A0A161XDE6-F1
#
_entry.id   AF-A0A161XDE6-F1
#
_cell.length_a   1.000
_cell.length_b   1.000
_cell.length_c   1.000
_cell.angle_alpha   90.00
_cell.angle_beta   90.00
_cell.angle_gamma   90.00
#
_symmetry.space_group_name_H-M   'P 1'
#
loop_
_entity.id
_entity.type
_entity.pdbx_description
1 polymer ?
#
loop_
_entity_poly.entity_id
_entity_poly.type
_entity_poly.pdbx_seq_one_letter_code
_entity_poly.pdbx_strand_id
1 'polypeptide(L)'
;MTSGADGSAFERRTEVGGVWATWRVESPLRIAITALHDSDDTLVASFASGDQPDLAQARERWPRFAKLWDAVRHQFWSEIG
;
A
#
# COMPACT_ATOMS: atom_id res chain seq x y z
N MET A 1 -22.35 -6.43 -16.33
CA MET A 1 -21.58 -7.60 -15.85
C MET A 1 -21.51 -7.47 -14.34
N THR A 2 -21.94 -8.52 -13.64
CA THR A 2 -22.40 -8.48 -12.26
C THR A 2 -21.27 -8.51 -11.23
N SER A 3 -21.63 -7.99 -10.05
CA SER A 3 -21.19 -8.46 -8.72
C SER A 3 -19.96 -7.81 -8.11
N GLY A 4 -20.23 -6.84 -7.24
CA GLY A 4 -20.24 -7.11 -5.79
C GLY A 4 -18.88 -7.38 -5.15
N ALA A 5 -18.32 -6.33 -4.58
CA ALA A 5 -17.64 -6.40 -3.30
C ALA A 5 -17.93 -5.09 -2.56
N ASP A 6 -19.09 -5.05 -1.90
CA ASP A 6 -19.22 -4.25 -0.69
C ASP A 6 -18.19 -4.82 0.30
N GLY A 7 -17.12 -4.06 0.41
CA GLY A 7 -15.82 -4.48 0.89
C GLY A 7 -14.88 -3.33 0.60
N SER A 8 -15.33 -2.10 0.87
CA SER A 8 -14.45 -0.95 0.99
C SER A 8 -13.57 -1.18 2.21
N ALA A 9 -12.65 -2.14 2.10
CA ALA A 9 -11.42 -2.15 2.86
C ALA A 9 -10.84 -0.76 2.60
N PHE A 10 -10.88 0.11 3.61
CA PHE A 10 -10.51 1.51 3.47
C PHE A 10 -9.09 1.57 2.90
N GLU A 11 -9.02 1.80 1.58
CA GLU A 11 -7.78 1.97 0.86
C GLU A 11 -7.18 3.29 1.33
N ARG A 12 -5.94 3.20 1.76
CA ARG A 12 -5.14 4.30 2.28
C ARG A 12 -4.09 4.62 1.25
N ARG A 13 -3.84 5.91 1.08
CA ARG A 13 -2.78 6.42 0.24
C ARG A 13 -1.78 7.15 1.11
N THR A 14 -0.51 6.77 0.99
CA THR A 14 0.60 7.49 1.61
C THR A 14 1.51 8.02 0.52
N GLU A 15 1.93 9.28 0.63
CA GLU A 15 2.80 9.95 -0.33
C GLU A 15 4.01 10.57 0.37
N VAL A 16 5.19 10.46 -0.25
CA VAL A 16 6.43 11.07 0.22
C VAL A 16 7.25 11.56 -0.97
N GLY A 17 7.42 12.88 -1.11
CA GLY A 17 8.28 13.45 -2.15
C GLY A 17 7.85 13.09 -3.57
N GLY A 18 6.54 13.08 -3.82
CA GLY A 18 5.95 12.77 -5.13
C GLY A 18 5.71 11.27 -5.38
N VAL A 19 6.39 10.36 -4.67
CA VAL A 19 6.07 8.92 -4.78
C VAL A 19 4.94 8.57 -3.82
N TRP A 20 4.00 7.72 -4.23
CA TRP A 20 2.93 7.25 -3.34
C TRP A 20 2.63 5.77 -3.49
N ALA A 21 2.16 5.17 -2.39
CA ALA A 21 1.64 3.82 -2.36
C ALA A 21 0.18 3.83 -1.92
N THR A 22 -0.61 2.97 -2.56
CA THR A 22 -1.94 2.60 -2.10
C THR A 22 -1.83 1.29 -1.34
N TRP A 23 -2.47 1.22 -0.18
CA TRP A 23 -2.42 0.07 0.70
C TRP A 23 -3.71 -0.06 1.50
N ARG A 24 -3.94 -1.24 2.05
CA ARG A 24 -5.09 -1.52 2.91
C ARG A 24 -4.66 -2.29 4.13
N VAL A 25 -5.49 -2.26 5.16
CA VAL A 25 -5.31 -3.10 6.35
C VAL A 25 -6.16 -4.34 6.18
N GLU A 26 -5.49 -5.49 6.06
CA GLU A 26 -6.12 -6.80 6.05
C GLU A 26 -6.11 -7.38 7.47
N SER A 27 -7.15 -8.12 7.82
CA SER A 27 -7.23 -8.87 9.06
C SER A 27 -6.21 -10.03 9.06
N PRO A 28 -5.54 -10.32 10.20
CA PRO A 28 -5.77 -9.72 11.52
C PRO A 28 -5.06 -8.39 11.79
N LEU A 29 -3.99 -7.99 11.08
CA LEU A 29 -3.26 -6.71 11.26
C LEU A 29 -2.12 -6.60 10.22
N ARG A 30 -2.43 -6.77 8.93
CA ARG A 30 -1.43 -6.79 7.85
C ARG A 30 -1.62 -5.61 6.91
N ILE A 31 -0.56 -4.85 6.66
CA ILE A 31 -0.54 -3.86 5.58
C ILE A 31 -0.39 -4.62 4.27
N ALA A 32 -1.37 -4.53 3.38
CA ALA A 32 -1.31 -5.08 2.03
C ALA A 32 -1.13 -3.94 1.02
N ILE A 33 -0.01 -3.93 0.29
CA ILE A 33 0.25 -2.92 -0.74
C ILE A 33 -0.52 -3.29 -2.01
N THR A 34 -1.36 -2.38 -2.50
CA THR A 34 -2.19 -2.59 -3.69
C THR A 34 -1.60 -1.93 -4.93
N ALA A 35 -0.95 -0.77 -4.77
CA ALA A 35 -0.27 -0.08 -5.85
C ALA A 35 0.89 0.78 -5.37
N LEU A 36 1.83 1.06 -6.27
CA LEU A 36 2.98 1.93 -6.06
C LEU A 36 3.18 2.80 -7.31
N HIS A 37 3.28 4.10 -7.10
CA HIS A 37 3.51 5.10 -8.14
C HIS A 37 4.76 5.90 -7.83
N ASP A 38 5.47 6.30 -8.88
CA ASP A 38 6.61 7.19 -8.79
C ASP A 38 6.17 8.68 -8.84
N SER A 39 7.13 9.58 -8.68
CA SER A 39 6.97 11.04 -8.70
C SER A 39 6.38 11.63 -9.98
N ASP A 40 6.44 10.87 -11.08
CA ASP A 40 5.89 11.25 -12.38
C ASP A 40 4.47 10.68 -12.62
N ASP A 41 3.75 10.24 -11.57
CA ASP A 41 2.47 9.53 -11.69
C ASP A 41 2.57 8.18 -12.42
N THR A 42 3.79 7.74 -12.76
CA THR A 42 4.03 6.46 -13.41
C THR A 42 3.76 5.30 -12.45
N LEU A 43 2.87 4.39 -12.85
CA LEU A 43 2.60 3.16 -12.12
C LEU A 43 3.83 2.24 -12.13
N VAL A 44 4.45 2.08 -10.97
CA VAL A 44 5.63 1.21 -10.78
C VAL A 44 5.19 -0.24 -10.59
N ALA A 45 4.14 -0.47 -9.81
CA ALA A 45 3.58 -1.80 -9.57
C ALA A 45 2.12 -1.72 -9.12
N SER A 46 1.30 -2.69 -9.54
CA SER A 46 -0.07 -2.90 -9.07
C SER A 46 -0.28 -4.39 -8.81
N PHE A 47 -1.01 -4.71 -7.74
CA PHE A 47 -1.22 -6.09 -7.29
C PHE A 47 -2.71 -6.42 -7.25
N ALA A 48 -3.05 -7.57 -7.83
CA ALA A 48 -4.40 -8.11 -7.72
C ALA A 48 -4.71 -8.57 -6.30
N SER A 49 -6.00 -8.60 -5.96
CA SER A 49 -6.50 -9.18 -4.70
C SER A 49 -6.01 -10.60 -4.51
N GLY A 50 -5.30 -10.82 -3.39
CA GLY A 50 -4.74 -12.13 -3.02
C GLY A 50 -3.24 -12.31 -3.29
N ASP A 51 -2.62 -11.46 -4.11
CA ASP A 51 -1.16 -11.48 -4.38
C ASP A 51 -0.42 -10.27 -3.78
N GLN A 52 -1.12 -9.45 -2.99
CA GLN A 52 -0.56 -8.22 -2.45
C GLN A 52 0.61 -8.50 -1.49
N PRO A 53 1.80 -7.94 -1.76
CA PRO A 53 2.91 -8.03 -0.82
C PRO A 53 2.56 -7.23 0.44
N ASP A 54 3.04 -7.71 1.59
CA ASP A 54 3.04 -6.87 2.78
C ASP A 54 4.17 -5.84 2.74
N LEU A 55 4.15 -4.95 3.72
CA LEU A 55 5.15 -3.88 3.84
C LEU A 55 6.60 -4.42 3.88
N ALA A 56 6.86 -5.55 4.53
CA ALA A 56 8.21 -6.11 4.59
C ALA A 56 8.66 -6.58 3.20
N GLN A 57 7.80 -7.35 2.52
CA GLN A 57 8.06 -7.80 1.15
C GLN A 57 8.21 -6.64 0.16
N ALA A 58 7.39 -5.59 0.28
CA ALA A 58 7.50 -4.41 -0.57
C ALA A 58 8.82 -3.66 -0.36
N ARG A 59 9.30 -3.59 0.89
CA ARG A 59 10.59 -2.98 1.23
C ARG A 59 11.77 -3.77 0.68
N GLU A 60 11.68 -5.11 0.62
CA GLU A 60 12.69 -5.96 0.00
C GLU A 60 12.72 -5.81 -1.53
N ARG A 61 11.54 -5.74 -2.16
CA ARG A 61 11.42 -5.61 -3.63
C ARG A 61 11.79 -4.22 -4.13
N TRP A 62 11.43 -3.17 -3.40
CA TRP A 62 11.74 -1.78 -3.76
C TRP A 62 12.40 -1.02 -2.61
N PRO A 63 13.68 -1.34 -2.29
CA PRO A 63 14.40 -0.67 -1.20
C PRO A 63 14.61 0.83 -1.45
N ARG A 64 14.56 1.26 -2.72
CA ARG A 64 14.67 2.69 -3.10
C ARG A 64 13.58 3.57 -2.50
N PHE A 65 12.40 3.02 -2.19
CA PHE A 65 11.28 3.76 -1.59
C PHE A 65 11.23 3.63 -0.07
N ALA A 66 12.38 3.41 0.60
CA ALA A 66 12.46 3.21 2.04
C ALA A 66 11.74 4.28 2.87
N LYS A 67 11.79 5.56 2.44
CA LYS A 67 11.08 6.67 3.12
C LYS A 67 9.56 6.56 3.01
N LEU A 68 9.06 6.10 1.86
CA LEU A 68 7.63 5.83 1.66
C LEU A 68 7.17 4.69 2.55
N TRP A 69 7.94 3.60 2.64
CA TRP A 69 7.62 2.46 3.50
C TRP A 69 7.60 2.81 4.99
N ASP A 70 8.50 3.70 5.42
CA ASP A 70 8.50 4.22 6.78
C ASP A 70 7.23 5.05 7.07
N ALA A 71 6.83 5.91 6.13
CA ALA A 71 5.60 6.70 6.24
C ALA A 71 4.34 5.82 6.27
N VAL A 72 4.26 4.78 5.43
CA VAL A 72 3.15 3.82 5.44
C VAL A 72 3.05 3.12 6.79
N ARG A 73 4.19 2.67 7.34
CA ARG A 73 4.25 2.08 8.68
C ARG A 73 3.75 3.07 9.74
N HIS A 74 4.23 4.31 9.69
CA HIS A 74 3.87 5.33 10.65
C HIS A 74 2.36 5.63 10.64
N GLN A 75 1.77 5.82 9.45
CA GLN A 75 0.32 6.01 9.31
C GLN A 75 -0.46 4.81 9.83
N PHE A 76 -0.05 3.58 9.49
CA PHE A 76 -0.69 2.37 10.00
C PHE A 76 -0.75 2.33 11.53
N TRP A 77 0.38 2.56 12.20
CA TRP A 77 0.40 2.56 13.68
C TRP A 77 -0.36 3.75 14.28
N SER A 78 -0.36 4.91 13.61
CA SER A 78 -1.13 6.07 14.04
C SER A 78 -2.65 5.88 13.92
N GLU A 79 -3.12 4.96 13.08
CA GLU A 79 -4.55 4.67 12.93
C GLU A 79 -5.04 3.56 13.87
N ILE A 80 -4.14 2.72 14.37
CA ILE A 80 -4.46 1.58 15.25
C ILE A 80 -4.29 1.93 16.73
N GLY A 81 -3.48 2.95 17.06
CA GLY A 81 -3.25 3.46 18.41
C GLY A 81 -4.18 4.61 18.77
#